data_AF-A0A525JJD1-F1
#
_entry.id   AF-A0A525JJD1-F1
#
_cell.length_a   1.000
_cell.length_b   1.000
_cell.length_c   1.000
_cell.angle_alpha   90.00
_cell.angle_beta   90.00
_cell.angle_gamma   90.00
#
_symmetry.space_group_name_H-M   'P 1'
#
loop_
_entity.id
_entity.type
_entity.pdbx_description
1 polymer ?
#
loop_
_entity_poly.entity_id
_entity_poly.type
_entity_poly.pdbx_seq_one_letter_code
_entity_poly.pdbx_strand_id
1 'polypeptide(L)'
;MLFLNPIGVVGQIEGDHNARALAVAELLGFFNRQFPEISYELVVSPMLLNAQALVLRGQRIVKLYGGLAFHPLIDTDALVFALLHETGHHLAGGSRLPWNPFLACECQADIWALAQATSGTSGCTLNLGKALSSLDAVFKHEANYPRRFANIRLKDLNHCWSTDWQKRRMALRSVTTLKSDHGCPLGDALLPAVSSRAGEDECCEP
;
A
#
# COMPACT_ATOMS: atom_id res chain seq x y z
N MET A 1 -2.59 8.74 25.19
CA MET A 1 -2.10 8.09 26.43
C MET A 1 -3.16 7.09 26.86
N LEU A 2 -2.92 5.81 26.62
CA LEU A 2 -3.47 4.64 27.30
C LEU A 2 -2.53 3.47 26.94
N PHE A 3 -1.79 2.99 27.95
CA PHE A 3 -1.07 1.72 27.90
C PHE A 3 -2.09 0.59 27.78
N LEU A 4 -1.71 -0.53 27.13
CA LEU A 4 -1.93 -1.88 27.66
C LEU A 4 -1.13 -2.92 26.86
N ASN A 5 -0.49 -3.80 27.63
CA ASN A 5 0.20 -5.04 27.28
C ASN A 5 -0.58 -5.98 26.35
N PRO A 6 0.14 -6.84 25.61
CA PRO A 6 -0.25 -8.23 25.43
C PRO A 6 0.60 -9.12 26.36
N ILE A 7 0.06 -9.47 27.53
CA ILE A 7 0.44 -10.75 28.15
C ILE A 7 -0.24 -11.80 27.28
N GLY A 8 0.56 -12.60 26.60
CA GLY A 8 0.03 -13.64 25.73
C GLY A 8 1.03 -14.64 25.18
N VAL A 9 2.35 -14.39 25.17
CA VAL A 9 3.38 -15.42 24.94
C VAL A 9 4.70 -14.93 25.57
N VAL A 10 4.92 -15.17 26.86
CA VAL A 10 6.18 -14.85 27.52
C VAL A 10 7.04 -16.10 27.55
N GLY A 11 8.20 -16.04 26.92
CA GLY A 11 9.24 -17.07 27.05
C GLY A 11 10.48 -16.88 26.17
N GLN A 12 10.34 -16.33 24.96
CA GLN A 12 11.48 -16.20 24.00
C GLN A 12 11.49 -14.90 23.17
N ILE A 13 10.66 -13.91 23.52
CA ILE A 13 10.15 -12.92 22.56
C ILE A 13 10.72 -11.48 22.73
N GLU A 14 11.37 -11.16 23.84
CA GLU A 14 11.85 -9.79 24.10
C GLU A 14 12.98 -9.32 23.15
N GLY A 15 13.80 -10.25 22.64
CA GLY A 15 14.87 -9.91 21.69
C GLY A 15 14.38 -9.63 20.27
N ASP A 16 13.42 -10.43 19.78
CA ASP A 16 12.94 -10.37 18.39
C ASP A 16 12.04 -9.15 18.15
N HIS A 17 11.23 -8.77 19.14
CA HIS A 17 10.39 -7.57 19.05
C HIS A 17 11.20 -6.28 18.92
N ASN A 18 12.34 -6.17 19.60
CA ASN A 18 13.21 -5.00 19.49
C ASN A 18 13.87 -4.93 18.12
N ALA A 19 14.35 -6.06 17.58
CA ALA A 19 14.92 -6.12 16.24
C ALA A 19 13.89 -5.75 15.17
N ARG A 20 12.66 -6.29 15.26
CA ARG A 20 11.58 -5.95 14.33
C ARG A 20 11.16 -4.49 14.45
N ALA A 21 11.06 -3.94 15.66
CA ALA A 21 10.73 -2.53 15.86
C ALA A 21 11.78 -1.59 15.25
N LEU A 22 13.07 -1.90 15.42
CA LEU A 22 14.15 -1.18 14.77
C LEU A 22 14.03 -1.26 13.24
N ALA A 23 13.83 -2.46 12.68
CA ALA A 23 13.66 -2.64 11.24
C ALA A 23 12.46 -1.87 10.68
N VAL A 24 11.33 -1.84 11.38
CA VAL A 24 10.14 -1.06 11.00
C VAL A 24 10.44 0.44 11.07
N ALA A 25 11.12 0.91 12.12
CA ALA A 25 11.48 2.32 12.25
C ALA A 25 12.46 2.77 11.16
N GLU A 26 13.47 1.95 10.85
CA GLU A 26 14.41 2.20 9.75
C GLU A 26 13.69 2.25 8.41
N LEU A 27 12.77 1.33 8.16
CA LEU A 27 11.96 1.29 6.94
C LEU A 27 11.10 2.55 6.79
N LEU A 28 10.38 2.97 7.82
CA LEU A 28 9.58 4.20 7.77
C LEU A 28 10.47 5.45 7.63
N GLY A 29 11.62 5.47 8.30
CA GLY A 29 12.61 6.54 8.13
C GLY A 29 13.18 6.60 6.72
N PHE A 30 13.37 5.45 6.07
CA PHE A 30 13.76 5.36 4.68
C PHE A 30 12.70 5.97 3.75
N PHE A 31 11.44 5.57 3.88
CA PHE A 31 10.35 6.11 3.05
C PHE A 31 10.12 7.62 3.27
N ASN A 32 10.21 8.12 4.50
CA ASN A 32 10.13 9.57 4.78
C ASN A 32 11.24 10.38 4.09
N ARG A 33 12.44 9.79 3.89
CA ARG A 33 13.52 10.46 3.15
C ARG A 33 13.32 10.35 1.63
N GLN A 34 12.84 9.20 1.17
CA GLN A 34 12.66 8.92 -0.25
C GLN A 34 11.49 9.71 -0.87
N PHE A 35 10.41 9.92 -0.12
CA PHE A 35 9.20 10.61 -0.57
C PHE A 35 8.84 11.72 0.43
N PRO A 36 9.61 12.83 0.45
CA PRO A 36 9.51 13.86 1.48
C PRO A 36 8.17 14.62 1.51
N GLU A 37 7.38 14.54 0.44
CA GLU A 37 6.03 15.10 0.33
C GLU A 37 4.95 14.22 0.98
N ILE A 38 5.31 13.03 1.48
CA ILE A 38 4.42 12.08 2.15
C ILE A 38 4.97 11.76 3.54
N SER A 39 4.13 11.88 4.56
CA SER A 39 4.50 11.49 5.92
C SER A 39 4.20 10.02 6.16
N TYR A 40 5.18 9.26 6.66
CA TYR A 40 5.01 7.84 6.98
C TYR A 40 4.99 7.63 8.49
N GLU A 41 3.90 7.07 9.00
CA GLU A 41 3.64 6.96 10.44
C GLU A 41 3.36 5.51 10.85
N LEU A 42 3.95 5.08 11.98
CA LEU A 42 3.55 3.85 12.66
C LEU A 42 2.38 4.14 13.59
N VAL A 43 1.26 3.47 13.38
CA VAL A 43 0.14 3.46 14.32
C VAL A 43 0.25 2.23 15.21
N VAL A 44 0.55 2.44 16.49
CA VAL A 44 0.67 1.37 17.50
C VAL A 44 -0.73 0.82 17.84
N SER A 45 -1.31 0.06 16.91
CA SER A 45 -2.54 -0.69 17.09
C SER A 45 -2.24 -2.15 16.78
N PRO A 46 -2.19 -3.04 17.79
CA PRO A 46 -1.71 -4.41 17.61
C PRO A 46 -2.67 -5.29 16.80
N MET A 47 -3.93 -4.88 16.63
CA MET A 47 -4.96 -5.73 16.02
C MET A 47 -5.24 -5.43 14.55
N LEU A 48 -4.79 -4.27 14.04
CA LEU A 48 -5.16 -3.85 12.70
C LEU A 48 -4.09 -4.27 11.69
N LEU A 49 -4.41 -5.31 10.91
CA LEU A 49 -3.61 -5.78 9.78
C LEU A 49 -3.86 -4.90 8.55
N ASN A 50 -3.30 -3.68 8.56
CA ASN A 50 -3.49 -2.75 7.46
C ASN A 50 -2.29 -1.81 7.25
N ALA A 51 -2.22 -1.24 6.06
CA ALA A 51 -1.56 0.04 5.78
C ALA A 51 -2.59 0.95 5.10
N GLN A 52 -2.41 2.27 5.14
CA GLN A 52 -3.40 3.18 4.58
C GLN A 52 -2.80 4.49 4.10
N ALA A 53 -3.03 4.79 2.83
CA ALA A 53 -2.90 6.11 2.25
C ALA A 53 -4.12 6.99 2.57
N LEU A 54 -3.88 8.21 3.02
CA LEU A 54 -4.94 9.19 3.25
C LEU A 54 -4.43 10.62 3.06
N VAL A 55 -5.34 11.54 2.78
CA VAL A 55 -5.06 12.98 2.73
C VAL A 55 -5.79 13.65 3.89
N LEU A 56 -5.06 14.30 4.77
CA LEU A 56 -5.60 15.00 5.93
C LEU A 56 -5.15 16.46 5.90
N ARG A 57 -6.11 17.39 5.80
CA ARG A 57 -5.82 18.84 5.75
C ARG A 57 -4.79 19.22 4.68
N GLY A 58 -4.87 18.59 3.51
CA GLY A 58 -3.94 18.80 2.40
C GLY A 58 -2.62 18.05 2.50
N GLN A 59 -2.33 17.41 3.63
CA GLN A 59 -1.11 16.61 3.82
C GLN A 59 -1.34 15.15 3.39
N ARG A 60 -0.39 14.60 2.63
CA ARG A 60 -0.37 13.19 2.23
C ARG A 60 0.28 12.37 3.34
N ILE A 61 -0.41 11.32 3.77
CA ILE A 61 0.03 10.48 4.88
C ILE A 61 -0.12 9.02 4.45
N VAL A 62 0.86 8.20 4.84
CA VAL A 62 0.79 6.74 4.80
C VAL A 62 0.93 6.23 6.23
N LYS A 63 -0.08 5.50 6.69
CA LYS A 63 -0.10 4.88 8.03
C LYS A 63 0.19 3.40 7.90
N LEU A 64 1.19 2.91 8.62
CA LEU A 64 1.45 1.48 8.82
C LEU A 64 0.90 1.09 10.19
N TYR A 65 -0.05 0.15 10.23
CA TYR A 65 -0.63 -0.27 11.50
C TYR A 65 0.18 -1.41 12.14
N GLY A 66 0.28 -1.38 13.47
CA GLY A 66 1.07 -2.31 14.26
C GLY A 66 0.74 -3.78 14.01
N GLY A 67 -0.54 -4.10 13.79
CA GLY A 67 -0.96 -5.44 13.42
C GLY A 67 -0.21 -5.94 12.18
N LEU A 68 -0.12 -5.14 11.11
CA LEU A 68 0.65 -5.50 9.91
C LEU A 68 2.16 -5.43 10.15
N ALA A 69 2.64 -4.36 10.79
CA ALA A 69 4.07 -4.11 11.03
C ALA A 69 4.74 -5.24 11.83
N PHE A 70 4.03 -5.81 12.80
CA PHE A 70 4.56 -6.78 13.75
C PHE A 70 3.96 -8.19 13.58
N HIS A 71 3.21 -8.44 12.50
CA HIS A 71 2.68 -9.78 12.26
C HIS A 71 3.82 -10.78 11.99
N PRO A 72 3.87 -11.93 12.66
CA PRO A 72 5.00 -12.87 12.55
C PRO A 72 5.13 -13.51 11.16
N LEU A 73 4.04 -13.58 10.40
CA LEU A 73 4.06 -14.07 9.01
C LEU A 73 4.42 -13.00 7.98
N ILE A 74 4.55 -11.72 8.40
CA ILE A 74 4.88 -10.60 7.51
C ILE A 74 6.38 -10.35 7.52
N ASP A 75 7.03 -10.56 6.39
CA ASP A 75 8.44 -10.22 6.21
C ASP A 75 8.64 -8.75 5.78
N THR A 76 9.91 -8.34 5.72
CA THR A 76 10.28 -6.98 5.31
C THR A 76 9.89 -6.69 3.85
N ASP A 77 9.97 -7.66 2.95
CA ASP A 77 9.59 -7.49 1.53
C ASP A 77 8.09 -7.18 1.40
N ALA A 78 7.25 -7.86 2.17
CA ALA A 78 5.81 -7.58 2.26
C ALA A 78 5.53 -6.18 2.80
N LEU A 79 6.27 -5.72 3.82
CA LEU A 79 6.14 -4.35 4.31
C LEU A 79 6.58 -3.31 3.27
N VAL A 80 7.70 -3.54 2.58
CA VAL A 80 8.17 -2.66 1.49
C VAL A 80 7.11 -2.58 0.39
N PHE A 81 6.56 -3.71 -0.04
CA PHE A 81 5.52 -3.74 -1.06
C PHE A 81 4.25 -3.00 -0.61
N ALA A 82 3.79 -3.21 0.63
CA ALA A 82 2.65 -2.50 1.18
C ALA A 82 2.89 -0.98 1.21
N LEU A 83 4.06 -0.52 1.67
CA LEU A 83 4.38 0.91 1.69
C LEU A 83 4.50 1.51 0.29
N LEU A 84 5.10 0.79 -0.67
CA LEU A 84 5.13 1.21 -2.07
C LEU A 84 3.71 1.31 -2.66
N HIS A 85 2.83 0.36 -2.35
CA HIS A 85 1.44 0.39 -2.76
C HIS A 85 0.71 1.62 -2.20
N GLU A 86 0.79 1.87 -0.89
CA GLU A 86 0.18 3.05 -0.28
C GLU A 86 0.78 4.37 -0.82
N THR A 87 2.07 4.37 -1.13
CA THR A 87 2.73 5.51 -1.80
C THR A 87 2.18 5.69 -3.23
N GLY A 88 1.95 4.58 -3.93
CA GLY A 88 1.34 4.56 -5.25
C GLY A 88 -0.06 5.16 -5.27
N HIS A 89 -0.85 5.03 -4.19
CA HIS A 89 -2.11 5.75 -4.10
C HIS A 89 -1.95 7.27 -4.21
N HIS A 90 -0.86 7.85 -3.66
CA HIS A 90 -0.60 9.28 -3.76
C HIS A 90 0.06 9.69 -5.08
N LEU A 91 0.97 8.86 -5.60
CA LEU A 91 1.89 9.25 -6.68
C LEU A 91 1.55 8.65 -8.05
N ALA A 92 0.78 7.56 -8.10
CA ALA A 92 0.40 6.98 -9.39
C ALA A 92 -0.48 7.95 -10.19
N GLY A 93 -0.25 7.95 -11.50
CA GLY A 93 -1.15 8.58 -12.45
C GLY A 93 -2.41 7.73 -12.71
N GLY A 94 -3.25 8.19 -13.63
CA GLY A 94 -4.41 7.43 -14.09
C GLY A 94 -5.64 7.56 -13.20
N SER A 95 -6.46 6.51 -13.20
CA SER A 95 -7.78 6.48 -12.57
C SER A 95 -7.71 6.67 -11.05
N ARG A 96 -8.68 7.40 -10.50
CA ARG A 96 -8.78 7.71 -9.07
C ARG A 96 -9.88 6.89 -8.39
N LEU A 97 -9.83 6.81 -7.05
CA LEU A 97 -10.92 6.19 -6.28
C LEU A 97 -12.19 7.07 -6.36
N PRO A 98 -13.37 6.50 -6.61
CA PRO A 98 -14.63 7.26 -6.71
C PRO A 98 -14.96 8.10 -5.47
N TRP A 99 -14.64 7.57 -4.30
CA TRP A 99 -14.90 8.21 -3.01
C TRP A 99 -13.74 9.08 -2.52
N ASN A 100 -12.59 9.05 -3.20
CA ASN A 100 -11.43 9.88 -2.87
C ASN A 100 -10.62 10.20 -4.13
N PRO A 101 -10.92 11.33 -4.82
CA PRO A 101 -10.26 11.67 -6.08
C PRO A 101 -8.78 12.03 -5.92
N PHE A 102 -8.29 12.20 -4.69
CA PHE A 102 -6.87 12.47 -4.42
C PHE A 102 -6.02 11.21 -4.41
N LEU A 103 -6.63 10.02 -4.40
CA LEU A 103 -5.92 8.74 -4.38
C LEU A 103 -6.15 7.99 -5.69
N ALA A 104 -5.08 7.45 -6.26
CA ALA A 104 -5.15 6.51 -7.37
C ALA A 104 -5.95 5.25 -6.97
N CYS A 105 -6.55 4.57 -7.93
CA CYS A 105 -7.19 3.29 -7.65
C CYS A 105 -6.16 2.19 -7.38
N GLU A 106 -6.62 1.10 -6.76
CA GLU A 106 -5.82 -0.05 -6.34
C GLU A 106 -4.87 -0.59 -7.44
N CYS A 107 -5.35 -0.73 -8.69
CA CYS A 107 -4.54 -1.28 -9.76
C CYS A 107 -3.42 -0.31 -10.21
N GLN A 108 -3.69 1.00 -10.20
CA GLN A 108 -2.66 2.00 -10.52
C GLN A 108 -1.61 2.09 -9.42
N ALA A 109 -2.03 1.97 -8.16
CA ALA A 109 -1.11 1.89 -7.02
C ALA A 109 -0.17 0.66 -7.13
N ASP A 110 -0.71 -0.51 -7.50
CA ASP A 110 0.08 -1.73 -7.74
C ASP A 110 1.06 -1.59 -8.90
N ILE A 111 0.62 -1.04 -10.04
CA ILE A 111 1.48 -0.81 -11.22
C ILE A 111 2.63 0.11 -10.85
N TRP A 112 2.35 1.22 -10.16
CA TRP A 112 3.36 2.15 -9.70
C TRP A 112 4.34 1.49 -8.72
N ALA A 113 3.84 0.74 -7.74
CA ALA A 113 4.67 0.05 -6.76
C ALA A 113 5.66 -0.92 -7.42
N LEU A 114 5.22 -1.66 -8.44
CA LEU A 114 6.07 -2.57 -9.21
C LEU A 114 7.10 -1.84 -10.08
N ALA A 115 6.74 -0.71 -10.68
CA ALA A 115 7.68 0.11 -11.44
C ALA A 115 8.81 0.64 -10.53
N GLN A 116 8.48 1.05 -9.30
CA GLN A 116 9.48 1.51 -8.34
C GLN A 116 10.35 0.37 -7.81
N ALA A 117 9.76 -0.80 -7.58
CA ALA A 117 10.52 -1.99 -7.17
C ALA A 117 11.51 -2.46 -8.25
N THR A 118 11.14 -2.39 -9.52
CA THR A 118 11.96 -2.86 -10.64
C THR A 118 13.02 -1.86 -11.09
N SER A 119 12.73 -0.56 -11.01
CA SER A 119 13.69 0.49 -11.36
C SER A 119 14.82 0.66 -10.34
N GLY A 120 14.70 0.07 -9.15
CA GLY A 120 15.67 0.23 -8.05
C GLY A 120 15.71 1.66 -7.47
N THR A 121 14.90 2.57 -8.00
CA THR A 121 14.80 3.98 -7.56
C THR A 121 14.34 4.08 -6.11
N SER A 122 13.61 3.07 -5.63
CA SER A 122 13.17 2.97 -4.25
C SER A 122 14.29 2.65 -3.27
N GLY A 123 15.55 2.43 -3.69
CA GLY A 123 16.66 2.08 -2.79
C GLY A 123 16.49 0.78 -1.99
N CYS A 124 15.35 0.10 -2.12
CA CYS A 124 15.02 -1.16 -1.48
C CYS A 124 14.94 -2.26 -2.55
N THR A 125 15.75 -3.31 -2.39
CA THR A 125 15.59 -4.52 -3.19
C THR A 125 14.33 -5.25 -2.73
N LEU A 126 13.26 -5.19 -3.52
CA LEU A 126 12.01 -5.92 -3.24
C LEU A 126 12.07 -7.31 -3.89
N ASN A 127 11.99 -8.36 -3.07
CA ASN A 127 11.65 -9.69 -3.57
C ASN A 127 10.12 -9.87 -3.60
N LEU A 128 9.49 -9.52 -4.73
CA LEU A 128 8.04 -9.59 -4.88
C LEU A 128 7.47 -10.98 -4.62
N GLY A 129 8.16 -12.05 -5.05
CA GLY A 129 7.71 -13.42 -4.81
C GLY A 129 7.59 -13.76 -3.32
N LYS A 130 8.56 -13.29 -2.53
CA LYS A 130 8.59 -13.44 -1.08
C LYS A 130 7.49 -12.60 -0.41
N ALA A 131 7.38 -11.32 -0.78
CA ALA A 131 6.34 -10.41 -0.33
C ALA A 131 4.92 -10.99 -0.52
N LEU A 132 4.61 -11.46 -1.73
CA LEU A 132 3.31 -12.04 -2.06
C LEU A 132 3.03 -13.34 -1.30
N SER A 133 4.06 -14.15 -1.04
CA SER A 133 3.93 -15.40 -0.28
C SER A 133 3.62 -15.13 1.19
N SER A 134 4.28 -14.13 1.76
CA SER A 134 4.07 -13.64 3.12
C SER A 134 2.66 -13.05 3.32
N LEU A 135 2.20 -12.20 2.40
CA LEU A 135 0.82 -11.69 2.40
C LEU A 135 -0.23 -12.81 2.26
N ASP A 136 0.00 -13.78 1.36
CA ASP A 136 -0.91 -14.92 1.19
C ASP A 136 -1.00 -15.78 2.46
N ALA A 137 0.09 -15.93 3.20
CA ALA A 137 0.10 -16.62 4.49
C ALA A 137 -0.79 -15.92 5.52
N VAL A 138 -0.76 -14.58 5.59
CA VAL A 138 -1.66 -13.80 6.45
C VAL A 138 -3.11 -13.96 6.03
N PHE A 139 -3.44 -13.79 4.74
CA PHE A 139 -4.82 -13.93 4.29
C PHE A 139 -5.39 -15.34 4.55
N LYS A 140 -4.58 -16.38 4.43
CA LYS A 140 -4.97 -17.76 4.79
C LYS A 140 -5.15 -17.95 6.28
N HIS A 141 -4.27 -17.36 7.10
CA HIS A 141 -4.39 -17.38 8.56
C HIS A 141 -5.68 -16.68 9.02
N GLU A 142 -5.93 -15.48 8.49
CA GLU A 142 -7.09 -14.64 8.84
C GLU A 142 -8.42 -15.18 8.28
N ALA A 143 -8.40 -15.94 7.18
CA ALA A 143 -9.60 -16.58 6.63
C ALA A 143 -10.27 -17.55 7.62
N ASN A 144 -9.52 -18.05 8.62
CA ASN A 144 -10.04 -18.92 9.66
C ASN A 144 -10.75 -18.15 10.79
N TYR A 145 -10.63 -16.82 10.84
CA TYR A 145 -11.33 -16.00 11.82
C TYR A 145 -12.70 -15.57 11.29
N PRO A 146 -13.76 -15.59 12.12
CA PRO A 146 -15.08 -15.13 11.71
C PRO A 146 -14.98 -13.65 11.28
N ARG A 147 -15.18 -13.42 9.98
CA ARG A 147 -15.06 -12.09 9.35
C ARG A 147 -16.01 -11.10 10.04
N ARG A 148 -15.49 -10.27 10.96
CA ARG A 148 -16.28 -9.19 11.59
C ARG A 148 -16.73 -8.10 10.60
N PHE A 149 -16.26 -8.14 9.34
CA PHE A 149 -16.54 -7.11 8.32
C PHE A 149 -17.04 -7.65 6.95
N ALA A 150 -17.59 -8.87 6.89
CA ALA A 150 -17.99 -9.50 5.61
C ALA A 150 -19.15 -8.83 4.82
N ASN A 151 -19.68 -7.70 5.26
CA ASN A 151 -20.95 -7.18 4.74
C ASN A 151 -20.85 -6.03 3.72
N ILE A 152 -19.66 -5.56 3.35
CA ILE A 152 -19.54 -4.61 2.24
C ILE A 152 -19.49 -5.39 0.92
N ARG A 153 -20.67 -5.82 0.44
CA ARG A 153 -20.83 -6.40 -0.90
C ARG A 153 -20.72 -5.28 -1.95
N LEU A 154 -19.51 -4.93 -2.34
CA LEU A 154 -19.23 -4.11 -3.53
C LEU A 154 -19.44 -4.97 -4.79
N LYS A 155 -20.68 -5.40 -5.04
CA LYS A 155 -21.03 -6.21 -6.23
C LYS A 155 -20.72 -5.50 -7.54
N ASP A 156 -20.61 -4.16 -7.51
CA ASP A 156 -20.38 -3.33 -8.69
C ASP A 156 -18.89 -3.00 -8.92
N LEU A 157 -17.98 -3.37 -8.00
CA LEU A 157 -16.52 -3.26 -8.21
C LEU A 157 -15.88 -4.55 -8.72
N ASN A 158 -16.69 -5.54 -9.11
CA ASN A 158 -16.27 -6.88 -9.54
C ASN A 158 -15.44 -6.92 -10.84
N HIS A 159 -15.14 -5.78 -11.46
CA HIS A 159 -14.45 -5.73 -12.74
C HIS A 159 -12.95 -5.43 -12.62
N CYS A 160 -12.47 -4.90 -11.48
CA CYS A 160 -11.04 -4.66 -11.30
C CYS A 160 -10.35 -5.88 -10.68
N TRP A 161 -9.30 -6.40 -11.30
CA TRP A 161 -8.55 -7.56 -10.79
C TRP A 161 -7.91 -7.31 -9.41
N SER A 162 -7.67 -6.05 -9.05
CA SER A 162 -7.01 -5.66 -7.81
C SER A 162 -7.90 -5.75 -6.57
N THR A 163 -9.22 -5.89 -6.72
CA THR A 163 -10.16 -6.00 -5.58
C THR A 163 -10.30 -7.42 -5.04
N ASP A 164 -9.87 -8.42 -5.81
CA ASP A 164 -9.83 -9.82 -5.41
C ASP A 164 -8.38 -10.24 -5.20
N TRP A 165 -8.02 -10.67 -3.97
CA TRP A 165 -6.63 -11.02 -3.65
C TRP A 165 -6.06 -12.12 -4.55
N GLN A 166 -6.83 -13.13 -4.94
CA GLN A 166 -6.32 -14.21 -5.78
C GLN A 166 -6.02 -13.70 -7.19
N LYS A 167 -6.92 -12.91 -7.78
CA LYS A 167 -6.69 -12.26 -9.08
C LYS A 167 -5.51 -11.28 -9.02
N ARG A 168 -5.47 -10.43 -7.99
CA ARG A 168 -4.39 -9.48 -7.70
C ARG A 168 -3.04 -10.18 -7.63
N ARG A 169 -2.93 -11.22 -6.82
CA ARG A 169 -1.69 -12.00 -6.67
C ARG A 169 -1.25 -12.64 -7.98
N MET A 170 -2.16 -13.22 -8.76
CA MET A 170 -1.82 -13.80 -10.07
C MET A 170 -1.29 -12.73 -11.03
N ALA A 171 -1.97 -11.58 -11.10
CA ALA A 171 -1.59 -10.46 -11.96
C ALA A 171 -0.20 -9.90 -11.58
N LEU A 172 0.06 -9.69 -10.28
CA LEU A 172 1.34 -9.19 -9.77
C LEU A 172 2.50 -10.17 -10.05
N ARG A 173 2.26 -11.48 -10.09
CA ARG A 173 3.27 -12.47 -10.48
C ARG A 173 3.60 -12.44 -11.96
N SER A 174 2.60 -12.13 -12.80
CA SER A 174 2.75 -12.06 -14.24
C SER A 174 3.16 -10.67 -14.72
N VAL A 175 4.19 -10.06 -14.09
CA VAL A 175 4.62 -8.64 -14.24
C VAL A 175 4.53 -8.09 -15.67
N THR A 176 4.75 -8.91 -16.70
CA THR A 176 4.63 -8.61 -18.13
C THR A 176 3.22 -8.27 -18.64
N THR A 177 2.16 -8.47 -17.85
CA THR A 177 0.76 -8.41 -18.31
C THR A 177 -0.08 -7.34 -17.62
N LEU A 178 0.51 -6.53 -16.74
CA LEU A 178 -0.19 -5.43 -16.08
C LEU A 178 -0.38 -4.26 -17.06
N LYS A 179 -1.28 -4.43 -18.03
CA LYS A 179 -1.85 -3.30 -18.73
C LYS A 179 -2.89 -2.70 -17.81
N SER A 180 -2.90 -1.37 -17.71
CA SER A 180 -4.12 -0.69 -17.30
C SER A 180 -5.18 -1.13 -18.30
N ASP A 181 -6.06 -2.06 -17.90
CA ASP A 181 -7.19 -2.39 -18.74
C ASP A 181 -7.85 -1.07 -19.12
N HIS A 182 -8.10 -0.85 -20.42
CA HIS A 182 -8.80 0.32 -20.96
C HIS A 182 -10.28 0.36 -20.51
N GLY A 183 -10.57 -0.22 -19.35
CA GLY A 183 -11.88 -0.34 -18.72
C GLY A 183 -11.73 -0.52 -17.22
N CYS A 184 -10.73 0.11 -16.57
CA CYS A 184 -10.86 0.36 -15.14
C CYS A 184 -12.17 1.14 -14.98
N PRO A 185 -13.23 0.56 -14.38
CA PRO A 185 -14.57 1.16 -14.41
C PRO A 185 -14.61 2.51 -13.67
N LEU A 186 -13.53 2.84 -12.95
CA LEU A 186 -13.35 4.08 -12.21
C LEU A 186 -12.72 5.20 -13.06
N GLY A 187 -12.15 4.88 -14.24
CA GLY A 187 -11.47 5.83 -15.12
C GLY A 187 -12.39 6.66 -16.00
N ASP A 188 -13.44 6.04 -16.57
CA ASP A 188 -14.29 6.71 -17.56
C ASP A 188 -15.51 7.42 -16.95
N ALA A 189 -15.88 7.10 -15.72
CA ALA A 189 -17.18 7.51 -15.17
C ALA A 189 -17.19 8.83 -14.38
N LEU A 190 -16.03 9.42 -14.02
CA LEU A 190 -16.02 10.42 -12.93
C LEU A 190 -15.17 11.69 -13.12
N LEU A 191 -14.56 11.92 -14.28
CA LEU A 191 -13.88 13.20 -14.54
C LEU A 191 -14.49 13.88 -15.77
N PRO A 192 -15.11 15.07 -15.65
CA PRO A 192 -15.31 15.91 -16.82
C PRO A 192 -13.93 16.20 -17.42
N ALA A 193 -13.79 16.02 -18.72
CA ALA A 193 -12.55 16.24 -19.46
C ALA A 193 -11.96 17.61 -19.09
N VAL A 194 -10.88 17.62 -18.30
CA VAL A 194 -10.12 18.84 -18.05
C VAL A 194 -9.36 19.10 -19.34
N SER A 195 -9.85 20.06 -20.12
CA SER A 195 -9.20 20.55 -21.33
C SER A 195 -7.80 21.01 -20.98
N SER A 196 -6.81 20.26 -21.45
CA SER A 196 -5.41 20.67 -21.46
C SER A 196 -5.24 21.83 -22.43
N ARG A 197 -5.43 23.07 -21.95
CA ARG A 197 -4.74 24.22 -22.52
C ARG A 197 -3.35 24.25 -21.91
N ALA A 198 -2.39 23.70 -22.63
CA ALA A 198 -0.99 24.02 -22.43
C ALA A 198 -0.82 25.51 -22.74
N GLY A 199 -0.51 26.29 -21.71
CA GLY A 199 0.16 27.58 -21.89
C GLY A 199 1.65 27.27 -22.04
N GLU A 200 2.14 27.43 -23.25
CA GLU A 200 3.54 27.80 -23.47
C GLU A 200 3.68 29.23 -22.93
N ASP A 201 4.61 29.46 -22.00
CA ASP A 201 5.29 30.75 -21.90
C ASP A 201 6.62 30.58 -21.14
N GLU A 202 7.67 30.94 -21.87
CA GLU A 202 9.06 31.22 -21.51
C GLU A 202 9.25 31.86 -20.12
N CYS A 203 10.33 31.48 -19.42
CA CYS A 203 11.50 32.36 -19.24
C CYS A 203 12.55 31.77 -18.28
N CYS A 204 13.79 32.22 -18.51
CA CYS A 204 14.98 32.19 -17.65
C CYS A 204 15.96 31.02 -17.86
N GLU A 205 16.88 31.23 -18.80
CA GLU A 205 18.30 30.93 -18.57
C GLU A 205 19.10 32.24 -18.38
N PRO A 206 20.25 32.19 -17.67
CA PRO A 206 20.88 33.33 -16.98
C PRO A 206 21.58 34.36 -17.86
#